data_AF-A0A7J9W500-F1
#
_entry.id   AF-A0A7J9W500-F1
#
_cell.length_a   1.000
_cell.length_b   1.000
_cell.length_c   1.000
_cell.angle_alpha   90.00
_cell.angle_beta   90.00
_cell.angle_gamma   90.00
#
_symmetry.space_group_name_H-M   'P 1'
#
loop_
_entity.id
_entity.type
_entity.pdbx_description
1 polymer ?
#
loop_
_entity_poly.entity_id
_entity_poly.type
_entity_poly.pdbx_seq_one_letter_code
_entity_poly.pdbx_strand_id
1 'polypeptide(L)'
;MTGPTYPSTPYVQRLTPANGWHGQLIRDQHGRIDVIVAVRIGPTWTDAVAIAGEDRVVALRHRTDEDRLILPTEPTAERAAVWRRDGRAEDVLAELLDLPTG
;
A
#
# COMPACT_ATOMS: atom_id res chain seq x y z
N MET A 1 -5.60 -2.24 -26.43
CA MET A 1 -5.69 -3.45 -25.59
C MET A 1 -6.01 -3.02 -24.16
N THR A 2 -7.26 -3.12 -23.75
CA THR A 2 -7.64 -2.95 -22.34
C THR A 2 -7.45 -4.32 -21.69
N GLY A 3 -6.40 -4.45 -20.87
CA GLY A 3 -6.26 -5.60 -19.98
C GLY A 3 -7.44 -5.67 -19.00
N PRO A 4 -7.54 -6.73 -18.19
CA PRO A 4 -8.57 -6.82 -17.16
C PRO A 4 -8.58 -5.53 -16.31
N THR A 5 -9.72 -4.83 -16.31
CA THR A 5 -9.94 -3.66 -15.45
C THR A 5 -10.37 -4.17 -14.08
N TYR A 6 -9.40 -4.34 -13.19
CA TYR A 6 -9.68 -4.67 -11.79
C TYR A 6 -10.42 -3.50 -11.12
N PRO A 7 -11.38 -3.75 -10.20
CA PRO A 7 -12.06 -2.70 -9.44
C PRO A 7 -11.07 -1.77 -8.70
N SER A 8 -9.91 -2.31 -8.31
CA SER A 8 -8.81 -1.61 -7.66
C SER A 8 -8.01 -0.68 -8.60
N THR A 9 -8.14 -0.84 -9.92
CA THR A 9 -7.30 -0.16 -10.93
C THR A 9 -7.26 1.36 -10.77
N PRO A 10 -8.38 2.08 -10.57
CA PRO A 10 -8.35 3.53 -10.37
C PRO A 10 -7.57 3.95 -9.12
N TYR A 11 -7.63 3.17 -8.04
CA TYR A 11 -6.93 3.47 -6.79
C TYR A 11 -5.43 3.16 -6.91
N VAL A 12 -5.07 2.03 -7.52
CA VAL A 12 -3.67 1.68 -7.78
C VAL A 12 -2.99 2.72 -8.68
N GLN A 13 -3.72 3.29 -9.66
CA GLN A 13 -3.23 4.40 -10.48
C GLN A 13 -2.94 5.69 -9.69
N ARG A 14 -3.43 5.82 -8.46
CA ARG A 14 -3.09 6.94 -7.57
C ARG A 14 -1.81 6.71 -6.78
N LEU A 15 -1.34 5.46 -6.67
CA LEU A 15 -0.10 5.08 -5.99
C LEU A 15 1.13 5.29 -6.91
N THR A 16 1.31 6.51 -7.39
CA THR A 16 2.39 6.87 -8.34
C THR A 16 3.47 7.74 -7.71
N PRO A 17 4.69 7.77 -8.31
CA PRO A 17 5.74 8.68 -7.87
C PRO A 17 5.33 10.15 -7.85
N ALA A 18 4.46 10.57 -8.77
CA ALA A 18 3.93 11.94 -8.81
C ALA A 18 3.11 12.32 -7.55
N ASN A 19 2.53 11.32 -6.87
CA ASN A 19 1.79 11.48 -5.62
C ASN A 19 2.64 11.10 -4.38
N GLY A 20 3.97 10.99 -4.54
CA GLY A 20 4.90 10.64 -3.47
C GLY A 20 4.95 9.16 -3.10
N TRP A 21 4.36 8.29 -3.92
CA TRP A 21 4.39 6.85 -3.71
C TRP A 21 5.56 6.20 -4.45
N HIS A 22 6.33 5.42 -3.72
CA HIS A 22 7.39 4.58 -4.25
C HIS A 22 6.94 3.12 -4.14
N GLY A 23 6.85 2.43 -5.28
CA GLY A 23 6.34 1.07 -5.34
C GLY A 23 7.31 0.09 -5.98
N GLN A 24 7.25 -1.16 -5.53
CA GLN A 24 7.95 -2.29 -6.12
C GLN A 24 6.94 -3.40 -6.42
N LEU A 25 7.07 -3.95 -7.63
CA LEU A 25 6.34 -5.14 -8.05
C LEU A 25 7.17 -6.36 -7.64
N ILE A 26 6.64 -7.16 -6.72
CA ILE A 26 7.20 -8.45 -6.34
C ILE A 26 6.57 -9.51 -7.24
N ARG A 27 7.41 -10.31 -7.86
CA ARG A 27 6.99 -11.41 -8.75
C ARG A 27 7.27 -12.75 -8.09
N ASP A 28 6.39 -13.72 -8.34
CA ASP A 28 6.61 -15.10 -7.93
C ASP A 28 7.72 -15.76 -8.76
N GLN A 29 8.05 -17.02 -8.42
CA GLN A 29 9.04 -17.83 -9.15
C GLN A 29 8.69 -18.08 -10.64
N HIS A 30 7.45 -17.80 -11.06
CA HIS A 30 6.98 -17.93 -12.43
C HIS A 30 6.91 -16.57 -13.16
N GLY A 31 7.36 -15.48 -12.52
CA GLY A 31 7.34 -14.13 -13.07
C GLY A 31 5.96 -13.45 -13.03
N ARG A 32 4.96 -14.06 -12.39
CA ARG A 32 3.63 -13.46 -12.19
C ARG A 32 3.69 -12.44 -11.07
N ILE A 33 2.87 -11.40 -11.14
CA ILE A 33 2.78 -10.42 -10.04
C ILE A 33 2.18 -11.15 -8.84
N ASP A 34 2.93 -11.17 -7.74
CA ASP A 34 2.54 -11.81 -6.49
C ASP A 34 2.03 -10.74 -5.51
N VAL A 35 2.85 -9.69 -5.31
CA VAL A 35 2.52 -8.58 -4.42
C VAL A 35 2.97 -7.24 -5.00
N ILE A 36 2.11 -6.22 -4.92
CA ILE A 36 2.52 -4.82 -5.12
C ILE A 36 2.75 -4.20 -3.74
N VAL A 37 3.97 -3.73 -3.48
CA VAL A 37 4.26 -2.94 -2.28
C VAL A 37 4.42 -1.50 -2.69
N ALA A 38 3.69 -0.57 -2.06
CA ALA A 38 3.83 0.87 -2.29
C ALA A 38 3.93 1.61 -0.96
N VAL A 39 4.81 2.60 -0.90
CA VAL A 39 5.10 3.37 0.32
C VAL A 39 5.11 4.86 -0.01
N ARG A 40 4.52 5.66 0.87
CA ARG A 40 4.61 7.13 0.85
C ARG A 40 5.13 7.60 2.19
N ILE A 41 6.30 8.23 2.19
CA ILE A 41 6.95 8.76 3.39
C ILE A 41 6.70 10.26 3.44
N GLY A 42 5.92 10.71 4.43
CA GLY A 42 5.69 12.12 4.75
C GLY A 42 6.50 12.57 5.97
N PRO A 43 6.41 13.86 6.35
CA PRO A 43 7.13 14.40 7.49
C PRO A 43 6.67 13.80 8.83
N THR A 44 5.37 13.50 8.95
CA THR A 44 4.79 12.92 10.17
C THR A 44 4.45 11.45 10.02
N TRP A 45 4.01 11.05 8.82
CA TRP A 45 3.40 9.76 8.58
C TRP A 45 4.06 9.02 7.43
N THR A 46 4.27 7.72 7.63
CA THR A 46 4.58 6.77 6.57
C THR A 46 3.37 5.89 6.32
N ASP A 47 2.90 5.90 5.08
CA ASP A 47 1.85 5.01 4.58
C ASP A 47 2.50 3.87 3.80
N ALA A 48 2.08 2.63 4.07
CA ALA A 48 2.55 1.46 3.35
C ALA A 48 1.36 0.58 2.95
N VAL A 49 1.41 0.07 1.73
CA VAL A 49 0.37 -0.76 1.10
C VAL A 49 1.02 -2.02 0.55
N ALA A 50 0.41 -3.16 0.83
CA ALA A 50 0.70 -4.44 0.21
C ALA A 50 -0.59 -4.97 -0.46
N ILE A 51 -0.54 -5.17 -1.77
CA ILE A 51 -1.64 -5.69 -2.57
C ILE A 51 -1.25 -7.11 -2.98
N ALA A 52 -1.89 -8.12 -2.42
CA ALA A 52 -1.62 -9.53 -2.72
C ALA A 52 -2.73 -10.08 -3.63
N GLY A 53 -2.38 -10.47 -4.86
CA GLY A 53 -3.36 -10.81 -5.87
C GLY A 53 -4.23 -9.61 -6.30
N GLU A 54 -5.45 -9.87 -6.75
CA GLU A 54 -6.31 -8.86 -7.39
C GLU A 54 -7.20 -8.09 -6.40
N ASP A 55 -7.57 -8.73 -5.28
CA ASP A 55 -8.68 -8.27 -4.44
C ASP A 55 -8.30 -7.93 -3.00
N ARG A 56 -7.19 -8.47 -2.47
CA ARG A 56 -6.84 -8.29 -1.06
C ARG A 56 -5.72 -7.28 -0.88
N VAL A 57 -5.99 -6.28 -0.06
CA VAL A 57 -5.04 -5.23 0.29
C VAL A 57 -4.89 -5.15 1.79
N VAL A 58 -3.64 -5.05 2.23
CA VAL A 58 -3.31 -4.63 3.59
C VAL A 58 -2.60 -3.29 3.48
N ALA A 59 -3.15 -2.29 4.16
CA ALA A 59 -2.53 -0.99 4.28
C ALA A 59 -2.34 -0.63 5.75
N LEU A 60 -1.30 0.14 6.02
CA LEU A 60 -1.07 0.73 7.32
C LEU A 60 -0.51 2.12 7.21
N ARG A 61 -0.68 2.85 8.29
CA ARG A 61 0.00 4.10 8.59
C ARG A 61 0.73 3.96 9.90
N HIS A 62 1.98 4.38 9.92
CA HIS A 62 2.76 4.55 11.14
C HIS A 62 3.41 5.93 11.18
N ARG A 63 3.91 6.35 12.35
CA ARG A 63 4.72 7.57 12.43
C ARG A 63 6.00 7.39 11.63
N THR A 64 6.40 8.43 10.90
CA THR A 64 7.72 8.46 10.26
C THR A 64 8.78 8.41 11.36
N ASP A 65 9.47 7.28 11.43
CA ASP A 65 10.68 7.09 12.22
C ASP A 65 11.83 7.04 11.22
N GLU A 66 12.78 7.98 11.30
CA GLU A 66 13.83 8.15 10.30
C GLU A 66 14.72 6.91 10.16
N ASP A 67 14.68 6.00 11.14
CA ASP A 67 15.57 4.85 11.24
C ASP A 67 15.05 3.56 10.58
N ARG A 68 13.73 3.44 10.29
CA ARG A 68 13.19 2.20 9.69
C ARG A 68 11.80 2.34 9.02
N LEU A 69 11.67 1.71 7.85
CA LEU A 69 10.39 1.45 7.19
C LEU A 69 9.70 0.20 7.77
N ILE A 70 8.39 0.27 8.02
CA ILE A 70 7.57 -0.85 8.48
C ILE A 70 6.58 -1.22 7.37
N LEU A 71 6.71 -2.43 6.83
CA LEU A 71 5.82 -2.93 5.79
C LEU A 71 4.60 -3.66 6.37
N PRO A 72 3.45 -3.69 5.66
CA PRO A 72 2.23 -4.32 6.16
C PRO A 72 2.30 -5.83 6.35
N THR A 73 3.29 -6.47 5.74
CA THR A 73 3.56 -7.90 5.83
C THR A 73 4.44 -8.26 7.02
N GLU A 74 4.99 -7.28 7.75
CA GLU A 74 5.87 -7.54 8.89
C GLU A 74 5.08 -7.91 10.16
N PRO A 75 5.59 -8.83 11.00
CA PRO A 75 4.95 -9.16 12.28
C PRO A 75 4.78 -7.98 13.23
N THR A 76 5.68 -6.98 13.14
CA THR A 76 5.67 -5.78 13.98
C THR A 76 4.66 -4.73 13.52
N ALA A 77 4.11 -4.86 12.30
CA ALA A 77 3.25 -3.88 11.66
C ALA A 77 2.03 -3.52 12.53
N GLU A 78 1.37 -4.52 13.10
CA GLU A 78 0.14 -4.32 13.87
C GLU A 78 0.36 -3.46 15.12
N ARG A 79 1.52 -3.59 15.78
CA ARG A 79 1.82 -2.84 17.00
C ARG A 79 2.31 -1.42 16.73
N ALA A 80 2.94 -1.20 15.58
CA ALA A 80 3.50 0.10 15.20
C ALA A 80 2.50 1.00 14.47
N ALA A 81 1.44 0.42 13.91
CA ALA A 81 0.44 1.14 13.14
C ALA A 81 -0.46 2.00 14.03
N VAL A 82 -0.61 3.28 13.68
CA VAL A 82 -1.66 4.15 14.23
C VAL A 82 -2.99 3.93 13.50
N TRP A 83 -2.93 3.37 12.29
CA TRP A 83 -4.07 2.92 11.51
C TRP A 83 -3.64 1.73 10.66
N ARG A 84 -4.49 0.71 10.57
CA ARG A 84 -4.28 -0.49 9.75
C ARG A 84 -5.60 -1.04 9.27
N ARG A 85 -5.63 -1.46 8.00
CA ARG A 85 -6.77 -2.16 7.40
C ARG A 85 -6.32 -3.32 6.52
N ASP A 86 -7.14 -4.37 6.52
CA ASP A 86 -7.06 -5.53 5.65
C ASP A 86 -8.45 -5.75 5.07
N GLY A 87 -8.55 -5.89 3.76
CA GLY A 87 -9.83 -6.03 3.09
C GLY A 87 -9.74 -5.88 1.59
N ARG A 88 -10.86 -5.48 0.98
CA ARG A 88 -10.90 -5.20 -0.45
C ARG A 88 -10.10 -3.97 -0.79
N ALA A 89 -9.42 -4.02 -1.93
CA ALA A 89 -8.62 -2.89 -2.41
C ALA A 89 -9.41 -1.57 -2.49
N GLU A 90 -10.68 -1.63 -2.92
CA GLU A 90 -11.54 -0.43 -3.02
C GLU A 90 -11.76 0.24 -1.67
N ASP A 91 -12.09 -0.54 -0.64
CA ASP A 91 -12.38 -0.03 0.70
C ASP A 91 -11.10 0.48 1.38
N VAL A 92 -10.04 -0.33 1.33
CA VAL A 92 -8.78 -0.06 2.04
C VAL A 92 -8.06 1.14 1.44
N LEU A 93 -7.98 1.22 0.11
CA LEU A 93 -7.27 2.32 -0.54
C LEU A 93 -8.07 3.62 -0.52
N ALA A 94 -9.41 3.57 -0.59
CA ALA A 94 -10.24 4.75 -0.39
C ALA A 94 -10.01 5.35 1.01
N GLU A 95 -10.13 4.52 2.06
CA GLU A 95 -9.93 4.98 3.44
C GLU A 95 -8.52 5.54 3.66
N LEU A 96 -7.48 4.85 3.18
CA LEU A 96 -6.08 5.29 3.31
C LEU A 96 -5.83 6.65 2.63
N LEU A 97 -6.35 6.84 1.42
CA LEU A 97 -6.12 8.04 0.63
C LEU A 97 -6.87 9.27 1.17
N ASP A 98 -7.92 9.04 1.96
CA ASP A 98 -8.69 10.09 2.64
C ASP A 98 -8.09 10.47 4.02
N LEU A 99 -7.09 9.72 4.51
CA LEU A 99 -6.41 10.06 5.76
C LEU A 99 -5.63 11.38 5.64
N PRO A 100 -5.64 12.25 6.66
CA PRO A 100 -4.90 13.52 6.65
C PRO A 100 -3.41 13.32 6.39
N THR A 101 -2.82 14.05 5.46
CA THR A 101 -1.41 13.82 5.07
C THR A 101 -0.39 14.38 6.06
N GLY A 102 -0.81 15.24 6.99
CA GLY A 102 -0.07 15.63 8.21
C GLY A 102 1.33 16.19 7.98
#